data_AF-X1GMI0-F1
#
_entry.id   AF-X1GMI0-F1
#
_cell.length_a   1.000
_cell.length_b   1.000
_cell.length_c   1.000
_cell.angle_alpha   90.00
_cell.angle_beta   90.00
_cell.angle_gamma   90.00
#
_symmetry.space_group_name_H-M   'P 1'
#
loop_
_entity.id
_entity.type
_entity.pdbx_description
1 polymer ?
#
loop_
_entity_poly.entity_id
_entity_poly.type
_entity_poly.pdbx_seq_one_letter_code
_entity_poly.pdbx_strand_id
1 'polypeptide(L)'
;LKFRQYRFSTSREHYGLVKNELARQYNDRKEKMIIRGEDGKTWLWIDDSKGLSEIETNEPNVSRQVQNFWNDHKKHHFEATPSMVLGAIKKNADHLEFHAKNMREHVQAVRDLGTGINKLVKVVEEMRRENMSGKP
;
A
#
# COMPACT_ATOMS: atom_id res chain seq x y z
N LEU A 1 -38.98 53.10 -17.21
CA LEU A 1 -38.22 51.89 -17.63
C LEU A 1 -38.91 50.66 -17.04
N LYS A 2 -39.36 49.71 -17.86
CA LYS A 2 -39.91 48.41 -17.39
C LYS A 2 -38.76 47.40 -17.36
N PHE A 3 -38.30 47.01 -16.18
CA PHE A 3 -37.29 45.96 -16.03
C PHE A 3 -37.96 44.59 -16.21
N ARG A 4 -37.40 43.74 -17.08
CA ARG A 4 -37.81 42.33 -17.18
C ARG A 4 -37.38 41.58 -15.93
N GLN A 5 -38.22 40.67 -15.44
CA GLN A 5 -37.89 39.79 -14.32
C GLN A 5 -36.65 38.95 -14.67
N TYR A 6 -35.59 39.12 -13.89
CA TYR A 6 -34.42 38.25 -13.92
C TYR A 6 -34.85 36.84 -13.52
N ARG A 7 -34.83 35.89 -14.47
CA ARG A 7 -35.06 34.47 -14.19
C ARG A 7 -33.72 33.78 -14.10
N PHE A 8 -33.35 33.43 -12.88
CA PHE A 8 -32.26 32.51 -12.61
C PHE A 8 -32.78 31.08 -12.78
N SER A 9 -32.19 30.31 -13.69
CA SER A 9 -32.43 28.89 -13.84
C SER A 9 -31.13 28.14 -13.62
N THR A 10 -31.07 27.29 -12.60
CA THR A 10 -29.95 26.35 -12.44
C THR A 10 -30.15 25.19 -13.41
N SER A 11 -29.41 25.22 -14.51
CA SER A 11 -29.19 24.05 -15.34
C SER A 11 -28.08 23.23 -14.70
N ARG A 12 -28.42 22.04 -14.21
CA ARG A 12 -27.53 20.94 -13.77
C ARG A 12 -27.53 20.70 -12.25
N GLU A 13 -27.94 19.49 -11.90
CA GLU A 13 -27.59 18.83 -10.65
C GLU A 13 -26.06 18.73 -10.59
N HIS A 14 -25.48 19.07 -9.44
CA HIS A 14 -24.03 19.15 -9.28
C HIS A 14 -23.38 17.77 -9.49
N TYR A 15 -22.79 17.55 -10.66
CA TYR A 15 -21.91 16.41 -10.88
C TYR A 15 -20.58 16.65 -10.16
N GLY A 16 -20.05 15.61 -9.51
CA GLY A 16 -18.78 15.71 -8.81
C GLY A 16 -17.66 16.01 -9.81
N LEU A 17 -16.93 17.10 -9.57
CA LEU A 17 -15.88 17.56 -10.45
C LEU A 17 -14.61 16.75 -10.18
N VAL A 18 -14.22 15.92 -11.15
CA VAL A 18 -12.99 15.10 -11.06
C VAL A 18 -11.94 15.64 -12.01
N LYS A 19 -11.03 16.46 -11.47
CA LYS A 19 -9.80 16.86 -12.17
C LYS A 19 -8.77 15.73 -12.04
N ASN A 20 -8.75 14.79 -12.98
CA ASN A 20 -7.71 13.77 -13.04
C ASN A 20 -7.05 13.72 -14.43
N GLU A 21 -5.89 13.06 -14.48
CA GLU A 21 -5.07 12.97 -15.69
C GLU A 21 -5.67 12.07 -16.77
N LEU A 22 -6.57 11.14 -16.40
CA LEU A 22 -7.33 10.32 -17.34
C LEU A 22 -8.26 11.19 -18.19
N ALA A 23 -8.93 12.17 -17.57
CA ALA A 23 -9.70 13.19 -18.29
C ALA A 23 -8.80 13.86 -19.32
N ARG A 24 -7.66 14.44 -18.88
CA ARG A 24 -6.73 15.16 -19.76
C ARG A 24 -6.29 14.32 -20.96
N GLN A 25 -5.97 13.04 -20.77
CA GLN A 25 -5.56 12.16 -21.86
C GLN A 25 -6.66 11.94 -22.92
N TYR A 26 -7.90 11.70 -22.49
CA TYR A 26 -9.03 11.56 -23.39
C TYR A 26 -9.34 12.89 -24.10
N ASN A 27 -9.20 14.00 -23.39
CA ASN A 27 -9.45 15.33 -23.92
C ASN A 27 -8.40 15.76 -24.95
N ASP A 28 -7.12 15.51 -24.67
CA ASP A 28 -6.00 15.72 -25.60
C ASP A 28 -6.20 14.91 -26.89
N ARG A 29 -6.78 13.70 -26.77
CA ARG A 29 -7.11 12.81 -27.90
C ARG A 29 -8.46 13.08 -28.54
N LYS A 30 -9.27 14.00 -28.00
CA LYS A 30 -10.67 14.26 -28.39
C LYS A 30 -11.55 13.01 -28.39
N GLU A 31 -11.25 12.07 -27.51
CA GLU A 31 -11.98 10.81 -27.33
C GLU A 31 -12.99 10.95 -26.19
N LYS A 32 -14.06 10.15 -26.25
CA LYS A 32 -15.07 10.08 -25.18
C LYS A 32 -15.01 8.71 -24.52
N MET A 33 -15.09 8.68 -23.19
CA MET A 33 -15.28 7.44 -22.44
C MET A 33 -16.64 7.46 -21.77
N ILE A 34 -17.42 6.39 -21.93
CA ILE A 34 -18.70 6.21 -21.24
C ILE A 34 -18.68 4.82 -20.61
N ILE A 35 -18.74 4.77 -19.29
CA ILE A 35 -18.88 3.53 -18.51
C ILE A 35 -20.33 3.45 -18.05
N ARG A 36 -21.00 2.36 -18.42
CA ARG A 36 -22.37 2.06 -18.00
C ARG A 36 -22.33 1.02 -16.89
N GLY A 37 -23.20 1.18 -15.88
CA GLY A 37 -23.43 0.17 -14.85
C GLY A 37 -24.20 -1.04 -15.40
N GLU A 38 -24.33 -2.08 -14.58
CA GLU A 38 -25.09 -3.29 -14.92
C GLU A 38 -26.58 -3.00 -15.19
N ASP A 39 -27.10 -1.91 -14.64
CA ASP A 39 -28.46 -1.40 -14.87
C ASP A 39 -28.62 -0.61 -16.18
N GLY A 40 -27.55 -0.52 -16.97
CA GLY A 40 -27.51 0.22 -18.23
C GLY A 40 -27.43 1.74 -18.07
N LYS A 41 -27.45 2.28 -16.84
CA LYS A 41 -27.30 3.72 -16.61
C LYS A 41 -25.85 4.14 -16.73
N THR A 42 -25.64 5.39 -17.15
CA THR A 42 -24.30 5.97 -17.17
C THR A 42 -23.79 6.10 -15.74
N TRP A 43 -22.64 5.52 -15.47
CA TRP A 43 -21.99 5.59 -14.17
C TRP A 43 -20.84 6.61 -14.19
N LEU A 44 -20.07 6.61 -15.27
CA LEU A 44 -18.95 7.52 -15.49
C LEU A 44 -18.94 7.96 -16.95
N TRP A 45 -18.77 9.26 -17.23
CA TRP A 45 -18.37 9.68 -18.57
C TRP A 45 -17.23 10.70 -18.53
N ILE A 46 -16.47 10.74 -19.62
CA ILE A 46 -15.47 11.77 -19.91
C ILE A 46 -15.90 12.41 -21.22
N ASP A 47 -16.27 13.69 -21.19
CA ASP A 47 -16.68 14.46 -22.36
C ASP A 47 -16.18 15.90 -22.25
N ASP A 48 -15.18 16.25 -23.06
CA ASP A 48 -14.64 17.61 -23.14
C ASP A 48 -15.18 18.42 -24.33
N SER A 49 -16.42 18.16 -24.74
CA SER A 49 -17.11 18.98 -25.74
C SER A 49 -17.26 20.46 -25.35
N LYS A 50 -16.96 20.83 -24.10
CA LYS A 50 -17.00 22.21 -23.60
C LYS A 50 -15.63 22.84 -23.29
N GLY A 51 -14.52 22.12 -23.53
CA GLY A 51 -13.15 22.65 -23.32
C GLY A 51 -12.77 22.88 -21.86
N LEU A 52 -13.41 22.17 -20.93
CA LEU A 52 -13.18 22.26 -19.48
C LEU A 52 -12.30 21.13 -18.94
N SER A 53 -11.97 20.17 -19.79
CA SER A 53 -11.25 18.95 -19.47
C SER A 53 -11.87 18.11 -18.34
N GLU A 54 -13.11 17.65 -18.52
CA GLU A 54 -13.96 17.16 -17.41
C GLU A 54 -14.31 15.67 -17.49
N ILE A 55 -14.22 15.00 -16.33
CA ILE A 55 -14.94 13.76 -16.03
C ILE A 55 -16.16 14.17 -15.20
N GLU A 56 -17.35 13.75 -15.60
CA GLU A 56 -18.56 13.91 -14.78
C GLU A 56 -19.04 12.53 -14.31
N THR A 57 -19.43 12.45 -13.04
CA THR A 57 -19.97 11.23 -12.42
C THR A 57 -21.37 11.55 -11.87
N ASN A 58 -22.31 10.61 -11.99
CA ASN A 58 -23.68 10.79 -11.49
C ASN A 58 -23.75 10.84 -9.95
N GLU A 59 -22.65 10.54 -9.25
CA GLU A 59 -22.54 10.60 -7.79
C GLU A 59 -21.30 11.40 -7.33
N PRO A 60 -21.47 12.53 -6.61
CA PRO A 60 -20.35 13.39 -6.18
C PRO A 60 -19.34 12.74 -5.23
N ASN A 61 -19.75 11.71 -4.49
CA ASN A 61 -18.88 11.05 -3.49
C ASN A 61 -17.91 10.04 -4.13
N VAL A 62 -18.30 9.43 -5.25
CA VAL A 62 -17.49 8.44 -6.00
C VAL A 62 -16.35 9.15 -6.75
N SER A 63 -16.60 10.38 -7.19
CA SER A 63 -15.65 11.27 -7.86
C SER A 63 -14.29 11.36 -7.16
N ARG A 64 -14.28 11.60 -5.85
CA ARG A 64 -13.03 11.80 -5.09
C ARG A 64 -12.25 10.51 -4.91
N GLN A 65 -12.94 9.37 -4.78
CA GLN A 65 -12.28 8.06 -4.66
C GLN A 65 -11.58 7.68 -5.96
N VAL A 66 -12.25 7.86 -7.10
CA VAL A 66 -11.67 7.62 -8.43
C VAL A 66 -10.51 8.56 -8.70
N GLN A 67 -10.64 9.85 -8.35
CA GLN A 67 -9.55 10.82 -8.47
C GLN A 67 -8.31 10.40 -7.67
N ASN A 68 -8.50 10.05 -6.39
CA ASN A 68 -7.41 9.62 -5.52
C ASN A 68 -6.75 8.36 -6.04
N PHE A 69 -7.54 7.37 -6.47
CA PHE A 69 -7.05 6.11 -7.03
C PHE A 69 -6.13 6.34 -8.23
N TRP A 70 -6.58 7.11 -9.23
CA TRP A 70 -5.78 7.36 -10.44
C TRP A 70 -4.54 8.23 -10.18
N ASN A 71 -4.66 9.23 -9.31
CA ASN A 71 -3.53 10.09 -8.95
C ASN A 71 -2.45 9.31 -8.18
N ASP A 72 -2.85 8.42 -7.28
CA ASP A 72 -1.94 7.55 -6.53
C ASP A 72 -1.22 6.57 -7.46
N HIS A 73 -1.96 5.92 -8.37
CA HIS A 73 -1.35 5.03 -9.37
C HIS A 73 -0.34 5.76 -10.26
N LYS A 74 -0.64 6.98 -10.73
CA LYS A 74 0.31 7.76 -11.54
C LYS A 74 1.56 8.14 -10.74
N LYS A 75 1.39 8.57 -9.47
CA LYS A 75 2.50 8.90 -8.57
C LYS A 75 3.43 7.69 -8.37
N HIS A 76 2.85 6.50 -8.34
CA HIS A 76 3.57 5.24 -8.20
C HIS A 76 3.83 4.55 -9.54
N HIS A 77 3.74 5.26 -10.68
CA HIS A 77 3.99 4.74 -12.03
C HIS A 77 3.25 3.44 -12.38
N PHE A 78 2.09 3.20 -11.76
CA PHE A 78 1.35 1.93 -11.84
C PHE A 78 2.18 0.70 -11.40
N GLU A 79 3.28 0.91 -10.67
CA GLU A 79 4.17 -0.14 -10.18
C GLU A 79 3.51 -0.94 -9.07
N ALA A 80 2.64 -0.31 -8.27
CA ALA A 80 1.87 -0.90 -7.17
C ALA A 80 0.75 -1.83 -7.67
N THR A 81 1.12 -2.83 -8.47
CA THR A 81 0.22 -3.91 -8.91
C THR A 81 -0.04 -4.87 -7.75
N PRO A 82 -1.18 -5.60 -7.74
CA PRO A 82 -1.41 -6.66 -6.77
C PRO A 82 -0.26 -7.67 -6.70
N SER A 83 0.39 -7.97 -7.84
CA SER A 83 1.56 -8.84 -7.90
C SER A 83 2.77 -8.26 -7.17
N MET A 84 2.99 -6.94 -7.21
CA MET A 84 4.04 -6.28 -6.43
C MET A 84 3.77 -6.41 -4.93
N VAL A 85 2.53 -6.14 -4.50
CA VAL A 85 2.14 -6.23 -3.08
C VAL A 85 2.29 -7.67 -2.57
N LEU A 86 1.77 -8.66 -3.31
CA LEU A 86 1.92 -10.08 -2.97
C LEU A 86 3.40 -10.49 -2.96
N GLY A 87 4.20 -9.99 -3.90
CA GLY A 87 5.64 -10.23 -3.94
C GLY A 87 6.36 -9.65 -2.72
N ALA A 88 6.01 -8.44 -2.30
CA ALA A 88 6.57 -7.81 -1.10
C ALA A 88 6.17 -8.57 0.18
N ILE A 89 4.91 -9.00 0.29
CA ILE A 89 4.41 -9.82 1.40
C ILE A 89 5.18 -11.15 1.47
N LYS A 90 5.36 -11.82 0.33
CA LYS A 90 6.11 -13.07 0.25
C LYS A 90 7.57 -12.88 0.69
N LYS A 91 8.26 -11.86 0.15
CA LYS A 91 9.64 -11.55 0.55
C LYS A 91 9.77 -11.29 2.05
N ASN A 92 8.80 -10.57 2.64
CA ASN A 92 8.79 -10.33 4.08
C ASN A 92 8.56 -11.62 4.88
N ALA A 93 7.66 -12.51 4.43
CA ALA A 93 7.46 -13.82 5.04
C ALA A 93 8.73 -14.68 5.00
N ASP A 94 9.40 -14.74 3.84
CA ASP A 94 10.66 -15.48 3.66
C ASP A 94 11.77 -14.93 4.59
N HIS A 95 11.88 -13.60 4.72
CA HIS A 95 12.81 -12.97 5.66
C HIS A 95 12.51 -13.31 7.12
N LEU A 96 11.23 -13.30 7.52
CA LEU A 96 10.82 -13.65 8.88
C LEU A 96 11.13 -15.12 9.20
N GLU A 97 10.93 -16.03 8.24
CA GLU A 97 11.29 -17.43 8.40
C GLU A 97 12.81 -17.60 8.57
N PHE A 98 13.60 -16.93 7.74
CA PHE A 98 15.06 -16.93 7.85
C PHE A 98 15.53 -16.38 9.21
N HIS A 99 14.97 -15.26 9.65
CA HIS A 99 15.26 -14.71 10.98
C HIS A 99 14.89 -15.67 12.11
N ALA A 100 13.73 -16.33 12.02
CA ALA A 100 13.30 -17.32 13.02
C ALA A 100 14.28 -18.51 13.08
N LYS A 101 14.77 -18.98 11.93
CA LYS A 101 15.81 -20.02 11.87
C LYS A 101 17.10 -19.57 12.54
N ASN A 102 17.62 -18.40 12.18
CA ASN A 102 18.85 -17.86 12.77
C ASN A 102 18.73 -17.68 14.29
N MET A 103 17.58 -17.23 14.78
CA MET A 103 17.34 -17.11 16.22
C MET A 103 17.37 -18.46 16.94
N ARG A 104 16.80 -19.52 16.35
CA ARG A 104 16.88 -20.87 16.93
C ARG A 104 18.32 -21.37 16.99
N GLU A 105 19.08 -21.19 15.92
CA GLU A 105 20.50 -21.57 15.86
C GLU A 105 21.33 -20.79 16.88
N HIS A 106 21.07 -19.49 17.03
CA HIS A 106 21.74 -18.66 18.02
C HIS A 106 21.44 -19.10 19.46
N VAL A 107 20.16 -19.40 19.76
CA VAL A 107 19.77 -19.94 21.08
C VAL A 107 20.46 -21.27 21.34
N GLN A 108 20.59 -22.14 20.34
CA GLN A 108 21.29 -23.41 20.48
C GLN A 108 22.78 -23.18 20.78
N ALA A 109 23.45 -22.29 20.05
CA ALA A 109 24.85 -21.96 20.30
C ALA A 109 25.09 -21.41 21.72
N VAL A 110 24.18 -20.57 22.23
CA VAL A 110 24.24 -20.05 23.61
C VAL A 110 24.07 -21.18 24.64
N ARG A 111 23.18 -22.15 24.38
CA ARG A 111 22.99 -23.32 25.26
C ARG A 111 24.23 -24.22 25.29
N ASP A 112 24.83 -24.45 24.12
CA ASP A 112 26.04 -25.27 23.99
C ASP A 112 27.22 -24.60 24.71
N LEU A 113 27.36 -23.27 24.56
CA LEU A 113 28.34 -22.48 25.30
C LEU A 113 28.12 -22.59 26.81
N GLY A 114 26.89 -22.41 27.28
CA GLY A 114 26.56 -22.54 28.71
C GLY A 114 26.89 -23.94 29.25
N THR A 115 26.64 -24.99 28.46
CA THR A 115 27.02 -26.37 28.81
C THR A 115 28.54 -26.53 28.87
N GLY A 116 29.28 -25.95 27.93
CA GLY A 116 30.75 -25.93 27.92
C GLY A 116 31.34 -25.23 29.15
N ILE A 117 30.79 -24.05 29.50
CA ILE A 117 31.19 -23.30 30.70
C ILE A 117 30.95 -24.13 31.96
N ASN A 118 29.79 -24.76 32.09
CA ASN A 118 29.48 -25.61 33.25
C ASN A 118 30.45 -26.80 33.39
N LYS A 119 30.88 -27.40 32.27
CA LYS A 119 31.92 -28.45 32.29
C LYS A 119 33.26 -27.88 32.74
N LEU A 120 33.66 -26.71 32.23
CA LEU A 120 34.90 -26.06 32.62
C LEU A 120 34.92 -25.72 34.12
N VAL A 121 33.81 -25.21 34.66
CA VAL A 121 33.68 -24.92 36.09
C VAL A 121 33.92 -26.17 36.93
N LYS A 122 33.33 -27.32 36.56
CA LYS A 122 33.55 -28.59 37.27
C LYS A 122 35.01 -29.01 37.26
N VAL A 123 35.67 -28.95 36.11
CA VAL A 123 37.10 -29.29 35.98
C VAL A 123 37.96 -28.37 36.87
N VAL A 124 37.64 -27.08 36.92
CA VAL A 124 38.33 -26.12 37.80
C VAL A 124 38.11 -26.42 39.29
N GLU A 125 36.90 -26.83 39.67
CA GLU A 125 36.59 -27.23 41.04
C GLU A 125 37.31 -28.52 41.45
N GLU A 126 37.39 -29.50 40.55
CA GLU A 126 38.13 -30.76 40.75
C GLU A 126 39.63 -30.48 40.94
N MET A 127 40.25 -29.71 40.04
CA MET A 127 41.67 -29.32 40.17
C MET A 127 41.95 -28.57 41.48
N ARG A 128 41.03 -27.71 41.92
CA ARG A 128 41.15 -27.02 43.22
C ARG A 128 41.11 -28.00 44.39
N ARG A 129 40.27 -29.03 44.34
CA ARG A 129 40.19 -30.05 45.39
C ARG A 129 41.45 -30.90 45.42
N GLU A 130 41.96 -31.33 44.27
CA GLU A 130 43.19 -32.12 44.16
C GLU A 130 44.40 -31.36 44.74
N ASN A 131 44.56 -30.08 44.38
CA ASN A 131 45.61 -29.21 44.93
C ASN A 131 45.48 -28.98 46.45
N MET A 132 44.28 -29.07 47.02
CA MET A 132 44.10 -28.97 48.48
C MET A 132 44.32 -30.31 49.21
N SER A 133 44.12 -31.45 48.53
CA SER A 133 44.42 -32.79 49.06
C SER A 133 45.89 -33.18 48.93
N GLY A 134 46.61 -32.62 47.96
CA GLY A 134 48.06 -32.73 47.81
C GLY A 134 48.81 -31.75 48.70
N LYS A 135 48.63 -31.84 50.03
CA LYS A 135 49.63 -31.30 50.95
C LYS A 135 50.79 -32.31 51.08
N PRO A 136 52.06 -31.89 51.09
CA PRO A 136 53.17 -32.75 51.48
C PRO A 136 52.99 -33.29 52.91
#